data_AF-A0A962P0F3-F1
#
_entry.id   AF-A0A962P0F3-F1
#
_cell.length_a   1.000
_cell.length_b   1.000
_cell.length_c   1.000
_cell.angle_alpha   90.00
_cell.angle_beta   90.00
_cell.angle_gamma   90.00
#
_symmetry.space_group_name_H-M   'P 1'
#
loop_
_entity.id
_entity.type
_entity.pdbx_description
1 polymer ?
#
loop_
_entity_poly.entity_id
_entity_poly.type
_entity_poly.pdbx_seq_one_letter_code
_entity_poly.pdbx_strand_id
1 'polypeptide(L)'
;QTTTDFKEVSPEQSRLGGYANLKGRLIFSFRAIEWPAQQLNLVIDKALLNNAQSILQKFIVFSKAQISTPDTHVMGLLGAEFEQLLLAQFGFCPTKLNQTISNEQVSITRLHGESRWLLLVKAEFSDTIWTQLSQQSTIGSVNDWRLAQIAAGETPVLPETTELYQPQELNF
;
A
#
# COMPACT_ATOMS: atom_id res chain seq x y z
N GLN A 1 -10.67 -12.22 -10.33
CA GLN A 1 -11.63 -11.22 -9.81
C GLN A 1 -10.93 -10.03 -9.15
N THR A 2 -9.59 -9.96 -9.24
CA THR A 2 -8.85 -8.73 -8.97
C THR A 2 -8.72 -7.93 -10.26
N THR A 3 -8.62 -6.60 -10.15
CA THR A 3 -8.37 -5.71 -11.29
C THR A 3 -6.88 -5.65 -11.67
N THR A 4 -5.99 -6.00 -10.75
CA THR A 4 -4.54 -6.05 -10.95
C THR A 4 -4.08 -7.28 -11.73
N ASP A 5 -3.19 -7.08 -12.71
CA ASP A 5 -2.30 -8.14 -13.22
C ASP A 5 -1.10 -8.32 -12.29
N PHE A 6 -1.09 -9.41 -11.53
CA PHE A 6 -0.01 -9.71 -10.58
C PHE A 6 1.31 -10.08 -11.24
N LYS A 7 1.35 -10.33 -12.56
CA LYS A 7 2.62 -10.51 -13.30
C LYS A 7 3.44 -9.23 -13.39
N GLU A 8 2.79 -8.08 -13.19
CA GLU A 8 3.44 -6.77 -13.19
C GLU A 8 3.87 -6.32 -11.79
N VAL A 9 3.57 -7.12 -10.75
CA VAL A 9 4.09 -6.89 -9.41
C VAL A 9 5.46 -7.56 -9.31
N SER A 10 6.45 -6.81 -8.90
CA SER A 10 7.82 -7.29 -8.64
C SER A 10 8.37 -6.61 -7.39
N PRO A 11 9.55 -7.02 -6.90
CA PRO A 11 10.21 -6.32 -5.78
C PRO A 11 10.43 -4.82 -6.06
N GLU A 12 10.53 -4.43 -7.33
CA GLU A 12 10.76 -3.05 -7.77
C GLU A 12 9.48 -2.32 -8.23
N GLN A 13 8.34 -3.01 -8.27
CA GLN A 13 7.12 -2.48 -8.88
C GLN A 13 5.86 -2.86 -8.11
N SER A 14 5.21 -1.84 -7.53
CA SER A 14 3.90 -1.98 -6.91
C SER A 14 2.76 -1.84 -7.93
N ARG A 15 1.58 -2.33 -7.54
CA ARG A 15 0.33 -2.14 -8.29
C ARG A 15 -0.83 -1.80 -7.37
N LEU A 16 -1.67 -0.89 -7.82
CA LEU A 16 -2.99 -0.67 -7.23
C LEU A 16 -3.97 -1.70 -7.79
N GLY A 17 -4.99 -2.05 -7.01
CA GLY A 17 -6.13 -2.79 -7.52
C GLY A 17 -7.24 -2.93 -6.52
N GLY A 18 -8.23 -3.72 -6.89
CA GLY A 18 -9.26 -4.15 -5.97
C GLY A 18 -9.83 -5.50 -6.33
N TYR A 19 -10.54 -6.08 -5.37
CA TYR A 19 -11.30 -7.32 -5.55
C TYR A 19 -12.77 -6.96 -5.73
N ALA A 20 -13.37 -7.45 -6.83
CA ALA A 20 -14.78 -7.22 -7.14
C ALA A 20 -15.63 -8.47 -6.89
N ASN A 21 -16.89 -8.26 -6.49
CA ASN A 21 -17.90 -9.30 -6.41
C ASN A 21 -18.34 -9.79 -7.81
N LEU A 22 -19.23 -10.79 -7.87
CA LEU A 22 -19.75 -11.34 -9.14
C LEU A 22 -20.55 -10.32 -9.99
N LYS A 23 -21.00 -9.22 -9.39
CA LYS A 23 -21.67 -8.11 -10.09
C LYS A 23 -20.69 -7.05 -10.56
N GLY A 24 -19.38 -7.27 -10.43
CA GLY A 24 -18.33 -6.34 -10.83
C GLY A 24 -18.11 -5.19 -9.86
N ARG A 25 -18.68 -5.20 -8.65
CA ARG A 25 -18.53 -4.10 -7.68
C ARG A 25 -17.42 -4.39 -6.69
N LEU A 26 -16.58 -3.40 -6.42
CA LEU A 26 -15.41 -3.53 -5.55
C LEU A 26 -15.81 -3.76 -4.08
N ILE A 27 -15.29 -4.83 -3.48
CA ILE A 27 -15.47 -5.12 -2.05
C ILE A 27 -14.38 -4.44 -1.22
N PHE A 28 -13.13 -4.52 -1.70
CA PHE A 28 -11.99 -3.83 -1.12
C PHE A 28 -10.98 -3.47 -2.20
N SER A 29 -10.21 -2.41 -1.97
CA SER A 29 -9.03 -2.04 -2.74
C SER A 29 -7.76 -2.35 -1.96
N PHE A 30 -6.66 -2.54 -2.68
CA PHE A 30 -5.35 -2.78 -2.10
C PHE A 30 -4.25 -2.12 -2.93
N ARG A 31 -3.10 -1.90 -2.29
CA ARG A 31 -1.83 -1.78 -2.99
C ARG A 31 -1.01 -3.05 -2.78
N ALA A 32 -0.65 -3.70 -3.88
CA ALA A 32 0.19 -4.89 -3.91
C ALA A 32 1.67 -4.50 -3.97
N ILE A 33 2.45 -5.01 -3.03
CA ILE A 33 3.90 -4.78 -2.90
C ILE A 33 4.55 -6.12 -2.56
N GLU A 34 5.55 -6.53 -3.35
CA GLU A 34 6.37 -7.69 -3.01
C GLU A 34 7.53 -7.25 -2.11
N TRP A 35 7.47 -7.59 -0.81
CA TRP A 35 8.54 -7.32 0.14
C TRP A 35 8.30 -8.01 1.50
N PRO A 36 9.27 -8.75 2.08
CA PRO A 36 10.52 -9.19 1.49
C PRO A 36 10.32 -10.04 0.23
N ALA A 37 11.40 -10.39 -0.47
CA ALA A 37 11.31 -11.20 -1.69
C ALA A 37 10.41 -12.43 -1.48
N GLN A 38 9.56 -12.73 -2.47
CA GLN A 38 8.57 -13.81 -2.44
C GLN A 38 7.42 -13.64 -1.42
N GLN A 39 7.30 -12.49 -0.75
CA GLN A 39 6.17 -12.16 0.11
C GLN A 39 5.34 -11.03 -0.49
N LEU A 40 4.12 -11.35 -0.89
CA LEU A 40 3.18 -10.39 -1.44
C LEU A 40 2.34 -9.76 -0.33
N ASN A 41 2.51 -8.46 -0.11
CA ASN A 41 1.72 -7.68 0.84
C ASN A 41 0.61 -6.95 0.11
N LEU A 42 -0.59 -7.02 0.66
CA LEU A 42 -1.75 -6.25 0.21
C LEU A 42 -2.06 -5.19 1.28
N VAL A 43 -1.74 -3.93 1.00
CA VAL A 43 -2.04 -2.81 1.89
C VAL A 43 -3.50 -2.40 1.67
N ILE A 44 -4.34 -2.62 2.69
CA ILE A 44 -5.80 -2.46 2.65
C ILE A 44 -6.25 -1.52 3.77
N ASP A 45 -7.41 -0.87 3.63
CA ASP A 45 -8.03 -0.16 4.75
C ASP A 45 -8.27 -1.11 5.92
N LYS A 46 -7.84 -0.69 7.12
CA LYS A 46 -7.86 -1.52 8.33
C LYS A 46 -9.26 -2.07 8.66
N ALA A 47 -10.31 -1.29 8.40
CA ALA A 47 -11.68 -1.70 8.70
C ALA A 47 -12.19 -2.82 7.77
N LEU A 48 -11.56 -3.01 6.61
CA LEU A 48 -11.90 -4.06 5.64
C LEU A 48 -11.02 -5.32 5.76
N LEU A 49 -9.99 -5.31 6.62
CA LEU A 49 -8.97 -6.36 6.68
C LEU A 49 -9.57 -7.77 6.94
N ASN A 50 -10.46 -7.90 7.93
CA ASN A 50 -11.09 -9.18 8.27
C ASN A 50 -11.95 -9.72 7.12
N ASN A 51 -12.67 -8.85 6.41
CA ASN A 51 -13.48 -9.23 5.27
C ASN A 51 -12.58 -9.69 4.11
N ALA A 52 -11.55 -8.91 3.78
CA ALA A 52 -10.58 -9.26 2.75
C ALA A 52 -9.90 -10.61 3.04
N GLN A 53 -9.47 -10.85 4.29
CA GLN A 53 -8.85 -12.11 4.69
C GLN A 53 -9.82 -13.29 4.52
N SER A 54 -11.07 -13.16 4.97
CA SER A 54 -12.10 -14.22 4.82
C SER A 54 -12.37 -14.54 3.36
N ILE A 55 -12.42 -13.53 2.49
CA ILE A 55 -12.58 -13.72 1.05
C ILE A 55 -11.38 -14.46 0.46
N LEU A 56 -10.17 -13.98 0.72
CA LEU A 56 -8.94 -14.54 0.15
C LEU A 56 -8.67 -15.98 0.63
N GLN A 57 -9.00 -16.30 1.89
CA GLN A 57 -8.89 -17.66 2.43
C GLN A 57 -9.67 -18.70 1.63
N LYS A 58 -10.84 -18.35 1.07
CA LYS A 58 -11.65 -19.27 0.24
C LYS A 58 -10.91 -19.72 -1.02
N PHE A 59 -10.01 -18.88 -1.54
CA PHE A 59 -9.26 -19.17 -2.76
C PHE A 59 -7.89 -19.79 -2.48
N ILE A 60 -7.34 -19.56 -1.28
CA ILE A 60 -5.98 -20.03 -0.94
C ILE A 60 -5.87 -21.54 -0.88
N VAL A 61 -6.98 -22.25 -0.62
CA VAL A 61 -7.07 -23.73 -0.56
C VAL A 61 -6.59 -24.40 -1.86
N PHE A 62 -6.66 -23.69 -2.98
CA PHE A 62 -6.22 -24.18 -4.29
C PHE A 62 -4.77 -23.78 -4.64
N SER A 63 -4.04 -23.21 -3.68
CA SER A 63 -2.67 -22.69 -3.86
C SER A 63 -1.73 -23.20 -2.76
N LYS A 64 -0.41 -23.08 -2.97
CA LYS A 64 0.60 -23.30 -1.92
C LYS A 64 0.85 -22.04 -1.06
N ALA A 65 -0.03 -21.04 -1.12
CA ALA A 65 0.14 -19.79 -0.42
C ALA A 65 -0.42 -19.85 1.01
N GLN A 66 0.07 -18.96 1.87
CA GLN A 66 -0.45 -18.72 3.21
C GLN A 66 -0.87 -17.26 3.32
N ILE A 67 -1.91 -16.98 4.11
CA ILE A 67 -2.38 -15.62 4.36
C ILE A 67 -2.40 -15.35 5.85
N SER A 68 -1.77 -14.24 6.24
CA SER A 68 -1.71 -13.75 7.60
C SER A 68 -1.72 -12.23 7.59
N THR A 69 -1.99 -11.63 8.75
CA THR A 69 -1.68 -10.21 8.97
C THR A 69 -0.25 -10.15 9.51
N PRO A 70 0.72 -9.59 8.77
CA PRO A 70 2.09 -9.54 9.23
C PRO A 70 2.28 -8.47 10.30
N ASP A 71 3.32 -8.63 11.12
CA ASP A 71 3.79 -7.57 12.02
C ASP A 71 4.65 -6.57 11.23
N THR A 72 3.98 -5.81 10.36
CA THR A 72 4.56 -4.82 9.46
C THR A 72 3.78 -3.53 9.60
N HIS A 73 4.50 -2.44 9.82
CA HIS A 73 3.91 -1.12 9.98
C HIS A 73 3.83 -0.42 8.63
N VAL A 74 2.74 0.32 8.43
CA VAL A 74 2.49 1.08 7.23
C VAL A 74 2.57 2.57 7.58
N MET A 75 3.44 3.30 6.90
CA MET A 75 3.60 4.75 7.09
C MET A 75 3.46 5.48 5.75
N GLY A 76 2.85 6.67 5.77
CA GLY A 76 2.71 7.53 4.60
C GLY A 76 3.54 8.79 4.74
N LEU A 77 4.25 9.18 3.68
CA LEU A 77 5.04 10.42 3.62
C LEU A 77 4.48 11.33 2.52
N LEU A 78 4.37 12.63 2.84
CA LEU A 78 3.81 13.67 1.97
C LEU A 78 4.73 14.90 2.00
N GLY A 79 5.21 15.35 0.84
CA GLY A 79 6.07 16.54 0.71
C GLY A 79 7.40 16.25 0.01
N ALA A 80 7.88 17.17 -0.82
CA ALA A 80 9.07 16.98 -1.66
C ALA A 80 10.37 16.79 -0.86
N GLU A 81 10.39 17.31 0.35
CA GLU A 81 11.46 17.33 1.34
C GLU A 81 11.80 15.91 1.79
N PHE A 82 10.84 14.98 1.69
CA PHE A 82 11.07 13.58 1.98
C PHE A 82 11.99 12.89 0.97
N GLU A 83 12.16 13.40 -0.25
CA GLU A 83 13.12 12.81 -1.20
C GLU A 83 14.53 12.84 -0.63
N GLN A 84 14.97 14.01 -0.14
CA GLN A 84 16.30 14.18 0.45
C GLN A 84 16.42 13.43 1.77
N LEU A 85 15.36 13.42 2.60
CA LEU A 85 15.35 12.70 3.87
C LEU A 85 15.51 11.19 3.65
N LEU A 86 14.77 10.60 2.71
CA LEU A 86 14.84 9.18 2.38
C LEU A 86 16.21 8.80 1.84
N LEU A 87 16.80 9.63 0.96
CA LEU A 87 18.16 9.43 0.48
C LEU A 87 19.19 9.49 1.61
N ALA A 88 19.06 10.43 2.54
CA ALA A 88 19.98 10.56 3.67
C ALA A 88 19.86 9.39 4.68
N GLN A 89 18.64 8.93 4.94
CA GLN A 89 18.36 7.91 5.94
C GLN A 89 18.60 6.48 5.44
N PHE A 90 18.20 6.20 4.19
CA PHE A 90 18.22 4.84 3.62
C PHE A 90 19.21 4.66 2.47
N GLY A 91 19.75 5.75 1.91
CA GLY A 91 20.63 5.72 0.74
C GLY A 91 19.87 5.58 -0.60
N PHE A 92 18.54 5.54 -0.58
CA PHE A 92 17.72 5.40 -1.77
C PHE A 92 16.37 6.11 -1.62
N CYS A 93 15.79 6.53 -2.75
CA CYS A 93 14.43 7.03 -2.84
C CYS A 93 13.85 6.61 -4.21
N PRO A 94 12.70 5.90 -4.27
CA PRO A 94 12.03 5.65 -5.54
C PRO A 94 11.49 6.96 -6.10
N THR A 95 11.74 7.21 -7.38
CA THR A 95 11.36 8.45 -8.07
C THR A 95 10.31 8.23 -9.16
N LYS A 96 10.22 7.01 -9.70
CA LYS A 96 9.24 6.66 -10.74
C LYS A 96 7.91 6.23 -10.11
N LEU A 97 6.79 6.53 -10.77
CA LEU A 97 5.47 6.13 -10.29
C LEU A 97 5.37 4.61 -10.11
N ASN A 98 4.82 4.22 -8.97
CA ASN A 98 4.65 2.84 -8.52
C ASN A 98 5.97 2.06 -8.33
N GLN A 99 7.13 2.71 -8.47
CA GLN A 99 8.43 2.09 -8.20
C GLN A 99 8.57 1.82 -6.71
N THR A 100 9.08 0.63 -6.42
CA THR A 100 9.47 0.19 -5.09
C THR A 100 10.99 0.08 -5.04
N ILE A 101 11.60 0.56 -3.97
CA ILE A 101 12.99 0.25 -3.62
C ILE A 101 12.98 -0.14 -2.14
N SER A 102 13.69 -1.21 -1.80
CA SER A 102 13.65 -1.78 -0.45
C SER A 102 15.00 -2.32 0.00
N ASN A 103 15.14 -2.47 1.31
CA ASN A 103 16.20 -3.25 1.95
C ASN A 103 15.58 -4.21 2.98
N GLU A 104 16.39 -4.79 3.87
CA GLU A 104 15.92 -5.71 4.93
C GLU A 104 15.00 -5.06 5.98
N GLN A 105 14.98 -3.72 6.06
CA GLN A 105 14.30 -2.97 7.10
C GLN A 105 12.98 -2.35 6.62
N VAL A 106 12.99 -1.83 5.39
CA VAL A 106 11.90 -1.04 4.81
C VAL A 106 11.74 -1.29 3.32
N SER A 107 10.49 -1.25 2.86
CA SER A 107 10.13 -1.06 1.45
C SER A 107 9.47 0.29 1.26
N ILE A 108 9.99 1.06 0.30
CA ILE A 108 9.55 2.41 -0.01
C ILE A 108 8.96 2.39 -1.40
N THR A 109 7.72 2.85 -1.54
CA THR A 109 7.01 2.90 -2.84
C THR A 109 6.63 4.33 -3.17
N ARG A 110 7.00 4.83 -4.36
CA ARG A 110 6.53 6.12 -4.88
C ARG A 110 5.11 5.97 -5.44
N LEU A 111 4.15 6.71 -4.90
CA LEU A 111 2.75 6.66 -5.33
C LEU A 111 2.40 7.72 -6.38
N HIS A 112 1.17 7.75 -6.88
CA HIS A 112 0.65 8.89 -7.65
C HIS A 112 0.52 10.14 -6.78
N GLY A 113 0.42 11.32 -7.40
CA GLY A 113 0.33 12.62 -6.72
C GLY A 113 1.69 13.28 -6.49
N GLU A 114 1.68 14.52 -6.00
CA GLU A 114 2.89 15.27 -5.66
C GLU A 114 3.57 14.65 -4.44
N SER A 115 4.84 14.27 -4.62
CA SER A 115 5.76 13.82 -3.57
C SER A 115 5.13 12.99 -2.45
N ARG A 116 4.68 11.78 -2.82
CA ARG A 116 3.99 10.85 -1.92
C ARG A 116 4.61 9.47 -1.95
N TRP A 117 4.95 8.97 -0.76
CA TRP A 117 5.54 7.64 -0.58
C TRP A 117 4.78 6.81 0.45
N LEU A 118 4.75 5.51 0.22
CA LEU A 118 4.24 4.50 1.15
C LEU A 118 5.40 3.64 1.63
N LEU A 119 5.53 3.49 2.94
CA LEU A 119 6.55 2.69 3.59
C LEU A 119 5.90 1.45 4.22
N LEU A 120 6.47 0.29 3.93
CA LEU A 120 6.29 -0.92 4.73
C LEU A 120 7.54 -1.10 5.59
N VAL A 121 7.38 -1.11 6.90
CA VAL A 121 8.48 -1.17 7.86
C VAL A 121 8.34 -2.42 8.72
N LYS A 122 9.41 -3.21 8.80
CA LYS A 122 9.43 -4.40 9.65
C LYS A 122 9.34 -3.97 11.12
N ALA A 123 8.55 -4.68 11.92
CA ALA A 123 8.23 -4.26 13.30
C ALA A 123 9.46 -3.90 14.14
N GLU A 124 10.55 -4.67 14.01
CA GLU A 124 11.80 -4.44 14.75
C GLU A 124 12.47 -3.08 14.49
N PHE A 125 12.18 -2.43 13.35
CA PHE A 125 12.71 -1.12 12.99
C PHE A 125 11.68 0.01 13.07
N SER A 126 10.41 -0.31 13.35
CA SER A 126 9.28 0.64 13.27
C SER A 126 9.48 1.86 14.17
N ASP A 127 9.76 1.66 15.46
CA ASP A 127 9.91 2.75 16.43
C ASP A 127 11.10 3.66 16.10
N THR A 128 12.21 3.06 15.65
CA THR A 128 13.42 3.80 15.27
C THR A 128 13.16 4.68 14.05
N ILE A 129 12.58 4.11 12.99
CA ILE A 129 12.27 4.82 11.75
C ILE A 129 11.21 5.91 12.01
N TRP A 130 10.17 5.60 12.78
CA TRP A 130 9.14 6.57 13.18
C TRP A 130 9.74 7.76 13.91
N THR A 131 10.62 7.50 14.89
CA THR A 131 11.27 8.56 15.68
C THR A 131 12.15 9.44 14.79
N GLN A 132 12.94 8.86 13.89
CA GLN A 132 13.81 9.60 12.97
C GLN A 132 13.01 10.50 12.02
N LEU A 133 11.94 9.96 11.43
CA LEU A 133 11.09 10.71 10.50
C LEU A 133 10.32 11.84 11.21
N SER A 134 9.73 11.55 12.37
CA SER A 134 8.94 12.53 13.14
C SER A 134 9.77 13.63 13.78
N GLN A 135 11.08 13.46 13.98
CA GLN A 135 11.98 14.53 14.41
C GLN A 135 12.25 15.57 13.31
N GLN A 136 12.12 15.18 12.04
CA GLN A 136 12.43 16.04 10.88
C GLN A 136 11.17 16.45 10.09
N SER A 137 9.98 16.10 10.59
CA SER A 137 8.72 16.36 9.90
C SER A 137 7.57 16.58 10.89
N THR A 138 6.43 17.04 10.38
CA THR A 138 5.20 17.14 11.17
C THR A 138 4.40 15.86 11.04
N ILE A 139 3.89 15.33 12.16
CA ILE A 139 3.01 14.17 12.16
C ILE A 139 1.63 14.59 11.62
N GLY A 140 1.28 14.08 10.45
CA GLY A 140 -0.04 14.24 9.84
C GLY A 140 -1.05 13.22 10.35
N SER A 141 -2.31 13.41 9.97
CA SER A 141 -3.43 12.52 10.23
C SER A 141 -3.71 11.59 9.03
N VAL A 142 -4.53 10.57 9.27
CA VAL A 142 -5.07 9.73 8.18
C VAL A 142 -5.90 10.55 7.19
N ASN A 143 -6.53 11.65 7.62
CA ASN A 143 -7.29 12.51 6.73
C ASN A 143 -6.38 13.29 5.76
N ASP A 144 -5.19 13.69 6.19
CA ASP A 144 -4.21 14.33 5.31
C ASP A 144 -3.76 13.36 4.20
N TRP A 145 -3.54 12.08 4.57
CA TRP A 145 -3.28 11.02 3.60
C TRP A 145 -4.42 10.80 2.63
N ARG A 146 -5.66 10.74 3.12
CA ARG A 146 -6.86 10.58 2.28
C ARG A 146 -7.06 11.76 1.33
N LEU A 147 -6.81 12.98 1.80
CA LEU A 147 -6.87 14.17 0.95
C LEU A 147 -5.83 14.09 -0.17
N ALA A 148 -4.60 13.66 0.13
CA ALA A 148 -3.57 13.43 -0.88
C ALA A 148 -3.92 12.30 -1.87
N GLN A 149 -4.63 11.24 -1.42
CA GLN A 149 -5.17 10.20 -2.31
C GLN A 149 -6.19 10.79 -3.29
N ILE A 150 -7.16 11.56 -2.78
CA ILE A 150 -8.19 12.21 -3.60
C ILE A 150 -7.55 13.16 -4.62
N ALA A 151 -6.59 13.99 -4.19
CA ALA A 151 -5.87 14.89 -5.08
C ALA A 151 -5.07 14.15 -6.17
N ALA A 152 -4.60 12.94 -5.88
CA ALA A 152 -3.92 12.06 -6.82
C ALA A 152 -4.88 11.26 -7.73
N GLY A 153 -6.19 11.39 -7.56
CA GLY A 153 -7.21 10.62 -8.28
C GLY A 153 -7.33 9.16 -7.83
N GLU A 154 -6.75 8.81 -6.68
CA GLU A 154 -6.88 7.49 -6.06
C GLU A 154 -8.03 7.49 -5.05
N THR A 155 -8.99 6.57 -5.19
CA THR A 155 -10.12 6.47 -4.27
C THR A 155 -10.15 5.08 -3.64
N PRO A 156 -9.55 4.88 -2.44
CA PRO A 156 -9.60 3.57 -1.80
C PRO A 156 -11.06 3.21 -1.46
N VAL A 157 -11.38 1.92 -1.52
CA VAL A 157 -12.65 1.40 -1.03
C VAL A 157 -12.62 1.42 0.50
N LEU A 158 -13.62 2.05 1.09
CA LEU A 158 -13.86 2.16 2.51
C LEU A 158 -15.06 1.28 2.93
N PRO A 159 -15.29 1.01 4.22
CA PRO A 159 -16.46 0.28 4.70
C PRO A 159 -17.78 0.82 4.16
N GLU A 160 -17.90 2.14 4.05
CA GLU A 160 -19.10 2.83 3.58
C GLU A 160 -19.28 2.74 2.07
N THR A 161 -18.22 2.44 1.31
CA THR A 161 -18.23 2.39 -0.15
C THR A 161 -18.05 0.99 -0.73
N THR A 162 -18.00 -0.03 0.13
CA THR A 162 -17.92 -1.43 -0.30
C THR A 162 -19.17 -1.80 -1.12
N GLU A 163 -18.97 -2.49 -2.24
CA GLU A 163 -20.00 -2.94 -3.16
C GLU A 163 -20.88 -1.83 -3.77
N LEU A 164 -20.45 -0.57 -3.71
CA LEU A 164 -21.13 0.55 -4.37
C LEU A 164 -20.67 0.74 -5.81
N TYR A 165 -19.36 0.73 -6.03
CA TYR A 165 -18.75 1.13 -7.30
C TYR A 165 -18.08 -0.02 -8.05
N GLN A 166 -18.10 0.06 -9.37
CA GLN A 166 -17.29 -0.76 -10.26
C GLN A 166 -15.88 -0.17 -10.42
N PRO A 167 -14.87 -0.97 -10.81
CA PRO A 167 -13.50 -0.50 -11.03
C PRO A 167 -13.38 0.74 -11.92
N GLN A 168 -14.15 0.79 -13.01
CA GLN A 168 -14.08 1.90 -13.97
C GLN A 168 -14.56 3.24 -13.38
N GLU A 169 -15.35 3.20 -12.30
CA GLU A 169 -15.86 4.40 -11.62
C GLU A 169 -14.84 4.99 -10.65
N LEU A 170 -13.86 4.19 -10.21
CA LEU A 170 -12.85 4.55 -9.20
C LEU A 170 -11.40 4.52 -9.75
N ASN A 171 -11.23 4.38 -11.07
CA ASN A 171 -9.95 4.28 -11.77
C ASN A 171 -9.07 3.09 -11.31
N PHE A 172 -9.68 1.92 -11.11
CA PHE A 172 -8.99 0.64 -10.82
C PHE A 172 -8.94 -0.31 -12.00
#